data_AF-A0A0S7WHU9-F1
#
_entry.id   AF-A0A0S7WHU9-F1
#
_cell.length_a   1.000
_cell.length_b   1.000
_cell.length_c   1.000
_cell.angle_alpha   90.00
_cell.angle_beta   90.00
_cell.angle_gamma   90.00
#
_symmetry.space_group_name_H-M   'P 1'
#
loop_
_entity.id
_entity.type
_entity.pdbx_description
1 polymer ?
#
loop_
_entity_poly.entity_id
_entity_poly.type
_entity_poly.pdbx_seq_one_letter_code
_entity_poly.pdbx_strand_id
1 'polypeptide(L)'
;MGEGLLEALGQITSPGDTACQQAIVLLSNGFQNSGIHPYDVIPDIRGEMTRVFTVGIGDEVDELLLRTIASETNGEYFRVYDPDDLLRVFGVLSTEVKDGGLVLNEQLLIAQEQRIERGVNVTNTDEGVAFEIAWEGSDLDLTLRRPDGSIIDPSVAASDPDIEYVSSSHYELYRVASPEEGDWTLITYGVDVSGQTPFTAQVLARNRTISFDIDTDNDEYQYPEEIVVQAQVLFDMPVTGVEVYGTVGRPDGSSVPIVLYDDGLALHGDE
;
A
#
# COMPACT_ATOMS: atom_id res chain seq x y z
N MET A 1 -17.57 -1.15 -15.74
CA MET A 1 -16.55 -0.92 -14.70
C MET A 1 -16.60 0.51 -14.17
N GLY A 2 -16.50 1.55 -15.02
CA GLY A 2 -16.50 2.96 -14.56
C GLY A 2 -17.76 3.36 -13.78
N GLU A 3 -18.95 2.90 -14.20
CA GLU A 3 -20.18 3.15 -13.44
C GLU A 3 -20.16 2.54 -12.03
N GLY A 4 -19.55 1.37 -11.85
CA GLY A 4 -19.40 0.75 -10.53
C GLY A 4 -18.43 1.51 -9.63
N LEU A 5 -17.39 2.10 -10.22
CA LEU A 5 -16.47 2.99 -9.51
C LEU A 5 -17.17 4.28 -9.07
N LEU A 6 -17.99 4.90 -9.93
CA LEU A 6 -18.80 6.07 -9.58
C LEU A 6 -19.81 5.77 -8.47
N GLU A 7 -20.47 4.62 -8.54
CA GLU A 7 -21.43 4.20 -7.51
C GLU A 7 -20.73 4.01 -6.16
N ALA A 8 -19.56 3.34 -6.15
CA ALA A 8 -18.77 3.18 -4.93
C ALA A 8 -18.29 4.54 -4.38
N LEU A 9 -17.84 5.43 -5.24
CA LEU A 9 -17.45 6.79 -4.86
C LEU A 9 -18.63 7.55 -4.24
N GLY A 10 -19.81 7.48 -4.87
CA GLY A 10 -21.02 8.11 -4.35
C GLY A 10 -21.46 7.56 -2.99
N GLN A 11 -21.20 6.29 -2.68
CA GLN A 11 -21.45 5.72 -1.36
C GLN A 11 -20.46 6.23 -0.32
N ILE A 12 -19.19 6.38 -0.69
CA ILE A 12 -18.12 6.93 0.16
C ILE A 12 -18.41 8.39 0.53
N THR A 13 -18.78 9.21 -0.47
CA THR A 13 -19.04 10.65 -0.30
C THR A 13 -20.45 10.96 0.19
N SER A 14 -21.31 9.95 0.33
CA SER A 14 -22.68 10.15 0.83
C SER A 14 -22.68 10.60 2.31
N PRO A 15 -23.56 11.53 2.71
CA PRO A 15 -23.63 11.97 4.11
C PRO A 15 -23.95 10.80 5.07
N GLY A 16 -23.03 10.50 5.99
CA GLY A 16 -23.10 9.37 6.92
C GLY A 16 -21.86 9.29 7.83
N ASP A 17 -21.64 8.13 8.48
CA ASP A 17 -20.37 7.87 9.20
C ASP A 17 -19.24 7.74 8.16
N THR A 18 -18.58 8.86 7.85
CA THR A 18 -17.35 8.88 7.06
C THR A 18 -16.19 8.42 7.96
N ALA A 19 -15.50 7.36 7.56
CA ALA A 19 -14.25 6.96 8.20
C ALA A 19 -13.13 7.92 7.78
N CYS A 20 -12.15 8.17 8.66
CA CYS A 20 -10.96 8.97 8.32
C CYS A 20 -10.21 8.44 7.09
N GLN A 21 -10.36 7.14 6.78
CA GLN A 21 -9.82 6.54 5.58
C GLN A 21 -10.84 5.62 4.91
N GLN A 22 -11.12 5.89 3.63
CA GLN A 22 -12.04 5.12 2.81
C GLN A 22 -11.33 4.73 1.50
N ALA A 23 -11.59 3.52 1.04
CA ALA A 23 -10.98 2.99 -0.18
C ALA A 23 -11.97 2.12 -0.93
N ILE A 24 -11.80 2.05 -2.25
CA ILE A 24 -12.56 1.17 -3.14
C ILE A 24 -11.71 -0.06 -3.42
N VAL A 25 -12.30 -1.24 -3.26
CA VAL A 25 -11.69 -2.50 -3.70
C VAL A 25 -12.44 -2.99 -4.94
N LEU A 26 -11.81 -2.91 -6.10
CA LEU A 26 -12.37 -3.30 -7.40
C LEU A 26 -11.93 -4.71 -7.78
N LEU A 27 -12.84 -5.67 -7.71
CA LEU A 27 -12.61 -7.05 -8.15
C LEU A 27 -13.06 -7.18 -9.61
N SER A 28 -12.14 -7.52 -10.52
CA SER A 28 -12.45 -7.63 -11.96
C SER A 28 -11.41 -8.44 -12.72
N ASN A 29 -11.77 -8.93 -13.91
CA ASN A 29 -10.81 -9.45 -14.89
C ASN A 29 -10.26 -8.37 -15.83
N GLY A 30 -10.51 -7.08 -15.55
CA GLY A 30 -9.95 -5.97 -16.31
C GLY A 30 -10.61 -5.71 -17.67
N PHE A 31 -11.40 -6.64 -18.22
CA PHE A 31 -12.04 -6.42 -19.51
C PHE A 31 -13.25 -5.49 -19.38
N GLN A 32 -13.07 -4.21 -19.71
CA GLN A 32 -14.17 -3.25 -19.81
C GLN A 32 -14.83 -3.35 -21.19
N ASN A 33 -16.07 -3.82 -21.24
CA ASN A 33 -16.81 -4.07 -22.48
C ASN A 33 -18.12 -3.27 -22.61
N SER A 34 -18.53 -2.52 -21.58
CA SER A 34 -19.81 -1.79 -21.54
C SER A 34 -19.84 -0.70 -20.45
N GLY A 35 -20.68 0.31 -20.63
CA GLY A 35 -20.83 1.44 -19.70
C GLY A 35 -19.67 2.44 -19.77
N ILE A 36 -19.61 3.35 -18.80
CA ILE A 36 -18.57 4.39 -18.68
C ILE A 36 -17.19 3.75 -18.54
N HIS A 37 -16.20 4.25 -19.28
CA HIS A 37 -14.83 3.74 -19.20
C HIS A 37 -14.17 4.18 -17.87
N PRO A 38 -13.42 3.32 -17.16
CA PRO A 38 -12.76 3.67 -15.90
C PRO A 38 -11.91 4.94 -15.97
N TYR A 39 -11.19 5.16 -17.08
CA TYR A 39 -10.37 6.35 -17.28
C TYR A 39 -11.16 7.67 -17.26
N ASP A 40 -12.45 7.64 -17.59
CA ASP A 40 -13.29 8.84 -17.53
C ASP A 40 -13.70 9.18 -16.08
N VAL A 41 -13.51 8.25 -15.14
CA VAL A 41 -13.95 8.35 -13.74
C VAL A 41 -12.79 8.56 -12.77
N ILE A 42 -11.57 8.12 -13.14
CA ILE A 42 -10.36 8.30 -12.33
C ILE A 42 -10.17 9.75 -11.85
N PRO A 43 -10.38 10.80 -12.67
CA PRO A 43 -10.23 12.18 -12.20
C PRO A 43 -11.14 12.53 -11.01
N ASP A 44 -12.39 12.07 -11.03
CA ASP A 44 -13.35 12.33 -9.95
C ASP A 44 -12.93 11.61 -8.66
N ILE A 45 -12.52 10.34 -8.77
CA ILE A 45 -12.01 9.55 -7.64
C ILE A 45 -10.80 10.22 -7.00
N ARG A 46 -9.89 10.76 -7.82
CA ARG A 46 -8.71 11.49 -7.33
C ARG A 46 -9.09 12.80 -6.64
N GLY A 47 -10.10 13.51 -7.16
CA GLY A 47 -10.61 14.74 -6.55
C GLY A 47 -11.12 14.52 -5.13
N GLU A 48 -11.72 13.36 -4.88
CA GLU A 48 -12.22 12.91 -3.57
C GLU A 48 -11.16 12.16 -2.74
N MET A 49 -9.88 12.22 -3.14
CA MET A 49 -8.74 11.57 -2.49
C MET A 49 -8.94 10.08 -2.16
N THR A 50 -9.79 9.40 -2.94
CA THR A 50 -10.17 8.02 -2.68
C THR A 50 -9.22 7.04 -3.37
N ARG A 51 -8.65 6.11 -2.61
CA ARG A 51 -7.76 5.07 -3.16
C ARG A 51 -8.56 3.94 -3.80
N VAL A 52 -8.09 3.44 -4.95
CA VAL A 52 -8.68 2.25 -5.59
C VAL A 52 -7.66 1.11 -5.63
N PHE A 53 -7.95 0.06 -4.87
CA PHE A 53 -7.23 -1.19 -4.95
C PHE A 53 -7.90 -2.09 -5.98
N THR A 54 -7.14 -2.60 -6.94
CA THR A 54 -7.68 -3.44 -8.00
C THR A 54 -7.25 -4.89 -7.80
N VAL A 55 -8.19 -5.82 -7.96
CA VAL A 55 -7.97 -7.26 -7.79
C VAL A 55 -8.32 -7.96 -9.09
N GLY A 56 -7.29 -8.36 -9.83
CA GLY A 56 -7.36 -9.13 -11.07
C GLY A 56 -7.71 -10.58 -10.79
N ILE A 57 -8.89 -11.06 -11.22
CA ILE A 57 -9.34 -12.44 -10.97
C ILE A 57 -9.41 -13.25 -12.26
N GLY A 58 -8.82 -14.46 -12.21
CA GLY A 58 -8.88 -15.46 -13.29
C GLY A 58 -7.64 -15.47 -14.18
N ASP A 59 -7.65 -16.32 -15.20
CA ASP A 59 -6.47 -16.55 -16.07
C ASP A 59 -6.29 -15.45 -17.12
N GLU A 60 -7.39 -14.92 -17.64
CA GLU A 60 -7.40 -13.84 -18.63
C GLU A 60 -7.77 -12.53 -17.96
N VAL A 61 -6.77 -11.71 -17.65
CA VAL A 61 -6.94 -10.41 -16.99
C VAL A 61 -6.28 -9.31 -17.82
N ASP A 62 -7.00 -8.21 -18.05
CA ASP A 62 -6.39 -6.97 -18.54
C ASP A 62 -5.66 -6.26 -17.39
N GLU A 63 -4.46 -6.76 -17.10
CA GLU A 63 -3.62 -6.22 -16.04
C GLU A 63 -3.25 -4.76 -16.26
N LEU A 64 -3.06 -4.36 -17.52
CA LEU A 64 -2.65 -3.00 -17.84
C LEU A 64 -3.72 -2.01 -17.40
N LEU A 65 -4.98 -2.29 -17.69
CA LEU A 65 -6.09 -1.46 -17.23
C LEU A 65 -6.14 -1.39 -15.70
N LEU A 66 -6.10 -2.55 -15.02
CA LEU A 66 -6.24 -2.62 -13.56
C LEU A 66 -5.07 -1.96 -12.82
N ARG A 67 -3.84 -2.15 -13.30
CA ARG A 67 -2.65 -1.47 -12.77
C ARG A 67 -2.72 0.03 -12.99
N THR A 68 -3.21 0.48 -14.15
CA THR A 68 -3.38 1.92 -14.43
C THR A 68 -4.36 2.55 -13.45
N ILE A 69 -5.54 1.95 -13.24
CA ILE A 69 -6.55 2.43 -12.28
C ILE A 69 -5.95 2.54 -10.87
N ALA A 70 -5.27 1.49 -10.40
CA ALA A 70 -4.65 1.49 -9.08
C ALA A 70 -3.59 2.59 -8.96
N SER A 71 -2.65 2.66 -9.89
CA SER A 71 -1.54 3.63 -9.84
C SER A 71 -2.01 5.09 -9.91
N GLU A 72 -3.02 5.39 -10.74
CA GLU A 72 -3.55 6.75 -10.88
C GLU A 72 -4.33 7.22 -9.65
N THR A 73 -4.83 6.28 -8.82
CA THR A 73 -5.62 6.58 -7.61
C THR A 73 -4.85 6.31 -6.33
N ASN A 74 -3.52 6.14 -6.42
CA ASN A 74 -2.65 5.84 -5.27
C ASN A 74 -3.07 4.58 -4.49
N GLY A 75 -3.64 3.60 -5.20
CA GLY A 75 -3.90 2.25 -4.70
C GLY A 75 -2.95 1.24 -5.31
N GLU A 76 -3.24 -0.04 -5.08
CA GLU A 76 -2.39 -1.16 -5.52
C GLU A 76 -3.17 -2.22 -6.30
N TYR A 77 -2.49 -2.87 -7.24
CA TYR A 77 -3.01 -3.99 -8.01
C TYR A 77 -2.57 -5.32 -7.43
N PHE A 78 -3.52 -6.21 -7.20
CA PHE A 78 -3.32 -7.58 -6.78
C PHE A 78 -3.80 -8.53 -7.86
N ARG A 79 -3.01 -9.55 -8.17
CA ARG A 79 -3.46 -10.68 -8.99
C ARG A 79 -3.89 -11.83 -8.08
N VAL A 80 -5.00 -12.45 -8.41
CA VAL A 80 -5.62 -13.57 -7.69
C VAL A 80 -5.88 -14.70 -8.67
N TYR A 81 -5.28 -15.86 -8.40
CA TYR A 81 -5.42 -17.08 -9.19
C TYR A 81 -6.35 -18.08 -8.52
N ASP A 82 -6.37 -18.12 -7.19
CA ASP A 82 -7.21 -19.01 -6.41
C ASP A 82 -8.04 -18.29 -5.31
N PRO A 83 -9.08 -18.93 -4.74
CA PRO A 83 -9.88 -18.32 -3.69
C PRO A 83 -9.13 -17.95 -2.40
N ASP A 84 -8.02 -18.62 -2.09
CA ASP A 84 -7.22 -18.36 -0.89
C ASP A 84 -6.37 -17.09 -1.07
N ASP A 85 -5.92 -16.78 -2.29
CA ASP A 85 -5.30 -15.51 -2.66
C ASP A 85 -6.25 -14.32 -2.39
N LEU A 86 -7.56 -14.50 -2.59
CA LEU A 86 -8.53 -13.43 -2.36
C LEU A 86 -8.62 -13.07 -0.88
N LEU A 87 -8.55 -14.08 0.01
CA LEU A 87 -8.53 -13.85 1.46
C LEU A 87 -7.27 -13.11 1.89
N ARG A 88 -6.12 -13.43 1.29
CA ARG A 88 -4.86 -12.69 1.50
C ARG A 88 -5.01 -11.22 1.11
N VAL A 89 -5.50 -10.95 -0.10
CA VAL A 89 -5.70 -9.58 -0.61
C VAL A 89 -6.59 -8.78 0.32
N PHE A 90 -7.73 -9.34 0.77
CA PHE A 90 -8.56 -8.66 1.76
C PHE A 90 -7.84 -8.46 3.11
N GLY A 91 -6.99 -9.39 3.53
CA GLY A 91 -6.16 -9.24 4.73
C GLY A 91 -5.16 -8.09 4.64
N VAL A 92 -4.44 -7.98 3.51
CA VAL A 92 -3.52 -6.87 3.21
C VAL A 92 -4.29 -5.55 3.18
N LEU A 93 -5.37 -5.48 2.40
CA LEU A 93 -6.21 -4.29 2.27
C LEU A 93 -6.84 -3.88 3.61
N SER A 94 -7.27 -4.84 4.42
CA SER A 94 -7.81 -4.54 5.75
C SER A 94 -6.77 -3.98 6.71
N THR A 95 -5.48 -4.26 6.47
CA THR A 95 -4.37 -3.69 7.24
C THR A 95 -4.04 -2.28 6.73
N GLU A 96 -3.99 -2.10 5.41
CA GLU A 96 -3.70 -0.81 4.76
C GLU A 96 -4.81 0.25 4.95
N VAL A 97 -6.05 -0.18 5.16
CA VAL A 97 -7.20 0.70 5.43
C VAL A 97 -7.42 0.91 6.94
N LYS A 98 -6.76 0.14 7.81
CA LYS A 98 -6.88 0.24 9.28
C LYS A 98 -5.54 0.49 9.94
N ASP A 99 -4.96 1.65 9.64
CA ASP A 99 -3.77 2.17 10.34
C ASP A 99 -2.48 1.41 9.98
N GLY A 100 -2.37 0.90 8.74
CA GLY A 100 -1.17 0.23 8.23
C GLY A 100 -0.53 0.97 7.06
N GLY A 101 0.77 1.23 7.15
CA GLY A 101 1.56 1.87 6.10
C GLY A 101 2.32 0.87 5.24
N LEU A 102 2.40 1.15 3.95
CA LEU A 102 3.28 0.45 3.02
C LEU A 102 4.73 0.85 3.31
N VAL A 103 5.57 -0.13 3.69
CA VAL A 103 6.99 0.07 4.00
C VAL A 103 7.87 -0.25 2.79
N LEU A 104 7.50 -1.29 2.04
CA LEU A 104 8.23 -1.73 0.85
C LEU A 104 7.23 -2.25 -0.19
N ASN A 105 7.45 -1.88 -1.45
CA ASN A 105 6.83 -2.53 -2.61
C ASN A 105 7.80 -2.48 -3.79
N GLU A 106 8.33 -3.64 -4.18
CA GLU A 106 9.27 -3.75 -5.28
C GLU A 106 8.94 -4.91 -6.20
N GLN A 107 8.99 -4.67 -7.51
CA GLN A 107 8.97 -5.72 -8.52
C GLN A 107 10.41 -6.08 -8.90
N LEU A 108 10.76 -7.36 -8.76
CA LEU A 108 12.12 -7.86 -8.89
C LEU A 108 12.15 -9.09 -9.80
N LEU A 109 13.34 -9.42 -10.30
CA LEU A 109 13.62 -10.62 -11.09
C LEU A 109 14.56 -11.52 -10.30
N ILE A 110 14.20 -12.80 -10.16
CA ILE A 110 15.02 -13.81 -9.49
C ILE A 110 15.29 -14.99 -10.43
N ALA A 111 16.50 -15.54 -10.36
CA ALA A 111 16.91 -16.74 -11.08
C ALA A 111 16.99 -17.96 -10.14
N GLN A 112 17.11 -19.15 -10.73
CA GLN A 112 17.36 -20.41 -10.02
C GLN A 112 18.54 -20.28 -9.04
N GLU A 113 18.35 -20.75 -7.79
CA GLU A 113 19.35 -20.73 -6.70
C GLU A 113 19.85 -19.34 -6.31
N GLN A 114 19.24 -18.27 -6.82
CA GLN A 114 19.58 -16.90 -6.44
C GLN A 114 18.93 -16.55 -5.10
N ARG A 115 19.63 -15.75 -4.31
CA ARG A 115 19.11 -15.14 -3.08
C ARG A 115 19.04 -13.63 -3.25
N ILE A 116 17.89 -13.04 -2.93
CA ILE A 116 17.66 -11.59 -2.95
C ILE A 116 17.25 -11.16 -1.55
N GLU A 117 17.94 -10.14 -1.03
CA GLU A 117 17.68 -9.60 0.30
C GLU A 117 17.15 -8.18 0.21
N ARG A 118 16.11 -7.86 0.97
CA ARG A 118 15.55 -6.52 1.11
C ARG A 118 15.42 -6.14 2.57
N GLY A 119 16.11 -5.07 2.94
CA GLY A 119 16.07 -4.51 4.29
C GLY A 119 14.91 -3.56 4.44
N VAL A 120 14.22 -3.62 5.57
CA VAL A 120 13.21 -2.66 5.98
C VAL A 120 13.44 -2.30 7.44
N ASN A 121 13.22 -1.03 7.77
CA ASN A 121 13.34 -0.57 9.14
C ASN A 121 11.97 -0.67 9.81
N VAL A 122 11.90 -1.43 10.91
CA VAL A 122 10.71 -1.54 11.76
C VAL A 122 10.95 -0.73 13.02
N THR A 123 9.98 0.08 13.38
CA THR A 123 10.05 1.00 14.53
C THR A 123 9.31 0.42 15.72
N ASN A 124 9.55 0.98 16.91
CA ASN A 124 8.82 0.63 18.12
C ASN A 124 7.32 1.01 18.10
N THR A 125 6.86 1.75 17.09
CA THR A 125 5.45 2.12 16.91
C THR A 125 4.67 1.11 16.05
N ASP A 126 5.36 0.15 15.42
CA ASP A 126 4.73 -0.86 14.59
C ASP A 126 4.24 -2.03 15.46
N GLU A 127 2.91 -2.16 15.61
CA GLU A 127 2.29 -3.23 16.40
C GLU A 127 2.28 -4.59 15.68
N GLY A 128 2.56 -4.59 14.38
CA GLY A 128 2.65 -5.79 13.56
C GLY A 128 3.18 -5.49 12.18
N VAL A 129 3.93 -6.43 11.60
CA VAL A 129 4.49 -6.29 10.25
C VAL A 129 4.17 -7.53 9.44
N ALA A 130 3.69 -7.31 8.22
CA ALA A 130 3.44 -8.35 7.22
C ALA A 130 4.53 -8.27 6.14
N PHE A 131 5.17 -9.39 5.88
CA PHE A 131 6.24 -9.57 4.92
C PHE A 131 5.77 -10.56 3.85
N GLU A 132 5.64 -10.13 2.61
CA GLU A 132 5.05 -10.92 1.53
C GLU A 132 5.97 -10.96 0.30
N ILE A 133 5.99 -12.11 -0.37
CA ILE A 133 6.38 -12.21 -1.77
C ILE A 133 5.27 -12.86 -2.59
N ALA A 134 5.09 -12.42 -3.83
CA ALA A 134 4.13 -13.00 -4.76
C ALA A 134 4.74 -13.18 -6.15
N TRP A 135 4.45 -14.29 -6.83
CA TRP A 135 5.07 -14.67 -8.11
C TRP A 135 4.14 -15.54 -8.98
N GLU A 136 4.57 -15.82 -10.21
CA GLU A 136 3.81 -16.62 -11.18
C GLU A 136 4.58 -17.85 -11.66
N GLY A 137 3.94 -19.03 -11.59
CA GLY A 137 4.34 -20.27 -12.28
C GLY A 137 5.71 -20.87 -11.91
N SER A 138 6.33 -20.40 -10.81
CA SER A 138 7.64 -20.85 -10.29
C SER A 138 7.53 -21.30 -8.84
N ASP A 139 8.65 -21.65 -8.21
CA ASP A 139 8.74 -21.95 -6.78
C ASP A 139 9.79 -21.06 -6.13
N LEU A 140 9.37 -20.25 -5.16
CA LEU A 140 10.20 -19.31 -4.40
C LEU A 140 9.97 -19.52 -2.91
N ASP A 141 11.04 -19.45 -2.13
CA ASP A 141 10.96 -19.48 -0.67
C ASP A 141 11.20 -18.10 -0.08
N LEU A 142 10.44 -17.77 0.96
CA LEU A 142 10.59 -16.61 1.82
C LEU A 142 11.11 -17.03 3.19
N THR A 143 12.17 -16.36 3.62
CA THR A 143 12.65 -16.39 5.01
C THR A 143 12.89 -14.97 5.49
N LEU A 144 12.81 -14.74 6.80
CA LEU A 144 13.10 -13.44 7.38
C LEU A 144 14.39 -13.50 8.21
N ARG A 145 15.09 -12.38 8.30
CA ARG A 145 16.14 -12.16 9.30
C ARG A 145 15.72 -11.04 10.24
N ARG A 146 15.70 -11.34 11.53
CA ARG A 146 15.41 -10.39 12.60
C ARG A 146 16.55 -9.38 12.77
N PRO A 147 16.32 -8.25 13.47
CA PRO A 147 17.37 -7.30 13.83
C PRO A 147 18.53 -7.93 14.64
N ASP A 148 18.24 -8.95 15.45
CA ASP A 148 19.25 -9.69 16.21
C ASP A 148 20.10 -10.67 15.35
N GLY A 149 19.78 -10.80 14.05
CA GLY A 149 20.44 -11.66 13.09
C GLY A 149 19.91 -13.09 13.01
N SER A 150 18.97 -13.48 13.87
CA SER A 150 18.31 -14.78 13.80
C SER A 150 17.43 -14.91 12.55
N ILE A 151 17.28 -16.14 12.05
CA ILE A 151 16.48 -16.44 10.85
C ILE A 151 15.14 -17.02 11.28
N ILE A 152 14.06 -16.51 10.68
CA ILE A 152 12.73 -17.11 10.73
C ILE A 152 12.52 -17.82 9.40
N ASP A 153 12.43 -19.14 9.49
CA ASP A 153 11.97 -20.03 8.43
C ASP A 153 10.59 -20.61 8.80
N PRO A 154 9.94 -21.40 7.93
CA PRO A 154 8.62 -21.95 8.22
C PRO A 154 8.57 -22.81 9.49
N SER A 155 9.68 -23.45 9.87
CA SER A 155 9.75 -24.27 11.09
C SER A 155 9.80 -23.43 12.35
N VAL A 156 10.51 -22.29 12.30
CA VAL A 156 10.54 -21.30 13.39
C VAL A 156 9.15 -20.69 13.55
N ALA A 157 8.54 -20.23 12.45
CA ALA A 157 7.20 -19.64 12.49
C ALA A 157 6.14 -20.61 13.04
N ALA A 158 6.18 -21.90 12.67
CA ALA A 158 5.25 -22.88 13.21
C ALA A 158 5.36 -23.10 14.74
N SER A 159 6.46 -22.65 15.36
CA SER A 159 6.70 -22.77 16.80
C SER A 159 6.53 -21.47 17.58
N ASP A 160 6.48 -20.33 16.89
CA ASP A 160 6.38 -19.00 17.49
C ASP A 160 4.93 -18.50 17.39
N PRO A 161 4.21 -18.34 18.52
CA PRO A 161 2.81 -17.93 18.51
C PRO A 161 2.59 -16.49 17.99
N ASP A 162 3.64 -15.67 17.94
CA ASP A 162 3.59 -14.29 17.45
C ASP A 162 3.87 -14.21 15.94
N ILE A 163 4.13 -15.34 15.28
CA ILE A 163 4.41 -15.42 13.85
C ILE A 163 3.41 -16.33 13.15
N GLU A 164 2.62 -15.75 12.26
CA GLU A 164 1.81 -16.50 11.31
C GLU A 164 2.57 -16.68 10.01
N TYR A 165 2.63 -17.90 9.49
CA TYR A 165 3.19 -18.19 8.18
C TYR A 165 2.13 -18.82 7.28
N VAL A 166 2.00 -18.28 6.06
CA VAL A 166 1.11 -18.78 5.02
C VAL A 166 1.92 -18.98 3.74
N SER A 167 1.76 -20.14 3.12
CA SER A 167 2.40 -20.48 1.85
C SER A 167 1.36 -21.05 0.88
N SER A 168 1.48 -20.65 -0.38
CA SER A 168 0.68 -21.10 -1.53
C SER A 168 1.59 -21.28 -2.75
N SER A 169 1.03 -21.69 -3.90
CA SER A 169 1.76 -21.77 -5.17
C SER A 169 2.10 -20.42 -5.80
N HIS A 170 1.58 -19.32 -5.24
CA HIS A 170 1.68 -17.97 -5.82
C HIS A 170 2.24 -16.92 -4.86
N TYR A 171 2.34 -17.24 -3.57
CA TYR A 171 2.84 -16.30 -2.58
C TYR A 171 3.32 -16.99 -1.31
N GLU A 172 4.17 -16.28 -0.57
CA GLU A 172 4.51 -16.60 0.81
C GLU A 172 4.44 -15.34 1.66
N LEU A 173 3.90 -15.51 2.87
CA LEU A 173 3.58 -14.42 3.78
C LEU A 173 3.98 -14.81 5.21
N TYR A 174 4.69 -13.91 5.87
CA TYR A 174 4.85 -13.92 7.32
C TYR A 174 4.12 -12.71 7.91
N ARG A 175 3.30 -12.92 8.94
CA ARG A 175 2.80 -11.84 9.81
C ARG A 175 3.46 -11.97 11.16
N VAL A 176 4.18 -10.94 11.57
CA VAL A 176 4.87 -10.86 12.87
C VAL A 176 4.09 -9.88 13.74
N ALA A 177 3.55 -10.35 14.86
CA ALA A 177 2.94 -9.51 15.89
C ALA A 177 4.03 -8.98 16.83
N SER A 178 3.90 -7.71 17.27
CA SER A 178 4.86 -7.07 18.19
C SER A 178 6.32 -7.24 17.75
N PRO A 179 6.69 -6.86 16.51
CA PRO A 179 8.03 -7.07 15.97
C PRO A 179 9.10 -6.34 16.80
N GLU A 180 10.30 -6.93 16.84
CA GLU A 180 11.48 -6.26 17.39
C GLU A 180 11.80 -5.00 16.58
N GLU A 181 12.10 -3.89 17.25
CA GLU A 181 12.59 -2.67 16.61
C GLU A 181 13.95 -2.92 15.95
N GLY A 182 14.11 -2.44 14.72
CA GLY A 182 15.37 -2.46 13.99
C GLY A 182 15.25 -2.93 12.55
N ASP A 183 16.38 -3.31 11.98
CA ASP A 183 16.48 -3.68 10.58
C ASP A 183 16.08 -5.15 10.36
N TRP A 184 14.91 -5.34 9.77
CA TRP A 184 14.45 -6.65 9.31
C TRP A 184 14.91 -6.87 7.87
N THR A 185 15.18 -8.12 7.50
CA THR A 185 15.48 -8.48 6.11
C THR A 185 14.50 -9.52 5.58
N LEU A 186 13.80 -9.19 4.48
CA LEU A 186 13.17 -10.17 3.60
C LEU A 186 14.24 -10.91 2.81
N ILE A 187 14.20 -12.23 2.81
CA ILE A 187 15.15 -13.04 2.08
C ILE A 187 14.40 -14.01 1.18
N THR A 188 14.41 -13.72 -0.12
CA THR A 188 13.78 -14.53 -1.16
C THR A 188 14.79 -15.44 -1.81
N TYR A 189 14.43 -16.70 -2.04
CA TYR A 189 15.26 -17.71 -2.69
C TYR A 189 14.54 -18.37 -3.87
N GLY A 190 15.21 -18.48 -5.02
CA GLY A 190 14.66 -19.15 -6.20
C GLY A 190 14.83 -20.66 -6.14
N VAL A 191 13.77 -21.40 -5.79
CA VAL A 191 13.79 -22.86 -5.59
C VAL A 191 13.67 -23.62 -6.92
N ASP A 192 12.66 -23.30 -7.72
CA ASP A 192 12.45 -23.83 -9.07
C ASP A 192 12.00 -22.70 -10.01
N VAL A 193 12.96 -22.19 -10.78
CA VAL A 193 12.83 -21.00 -11.62
C VAL A 193 13.46 -21.27 -12.98
N SER A 194 12.64 -21.23 -14.04
CA SER A 194 13.12 -21.35 -15.41
C SER A 194 13.63 -20.01 -15.94
N GLY A 195 14.96 -19.84 -15.95
CA GLY A 195 15.60 -18.60 -16.40
C GLY A 195 15.52 -17.52 -15.35
N GLN A 196 14.54 -16.62 -15.47
CA GLN A 196 14.22 -15.61 -14.47
C GLN A 196 12.71 -15.48 -14.33
N THR A 197 12.24 -15.36 -13.09
CA THR A 197 10.84 -15.13 -12.77
C THR A 197 10.67 -13.77 -12.10
N PRO A 198 9.70 -12.95 -12.56
CA PRO A 198 9.31 -11.75 -11.84
C PRO A 198 8.56 -12.12 -10.56
N PHE A 199 8.86 -11.41 -9.48
CA PHE A 199 8.09 -11.47 -8.24
C PHE A 199 7.95 -10.07 -7.64
N THR A 200 6.91 -9.87 -6.85
CA THR A 200 6.71 -8.66 -6.04
C THR A 200 7.11 -8.97 -4.60
N ALA A 201 7.90 -8.10 -3.98
CA ALA A 201 8.19 -8.12 -2.55
C ALA A 201 7.47 -6.94 -1.88
N GLN A 202 6.66 -7.22 -0.87
CA GLN A 202 5.86 -6.24 -0.16
C GLN A 202 6.07 -6.33 1.35
N VAL A 203 6.13 -5.18 2.02
CA VAL A 203 6.11 -5.09 3.48
C VAL A 203 5.08 -4.05 3.91
N LEU A 204 4.19 -4.45 4.81
CA LEU A 204 3.21 -3.56 5.42
C LEU A 204 3.42 -3.54 6.94
N ALA A 205 3.49 -2.35 7.53
CA ALA A 205 3.56 -2.18 8.97
C ALA A 205 2.25 -1.59 9.48
N ARG A 206 1.64 -2.25 10.48
CA ARG A 206 0.46 -1.74 11.19
C ARG A 206 0.93 -0.86 12.35
N ASN A 207 0.60 0.41 12.26
CA ASN A 207 0.96 1.41 13.23
C ASN A 207 -0.30 2.17 13.68
N ARG A 208 -0.79 1.84 14.88
CA ARG A 208 -1.94 2.54 15.46
C ARG A 208 -1.60 3.95 15.94
N THR A 209 -0.31 4.27 15.99
CA THR A 209 0.21 5.46 16.64
C THR A 209 0.26 6.62 15.67
N ILE A 210 0.48 6.40 14.36
CA ILE A 210 0.73 7.46 13.38
C ILE A 210 -0.47 7.63 12.46
N SER A 211 -1.09 8.81 12.46
CA SER A 211 -1.98 9.25 11.36
C SER A 211 -1.41 10.49 10.69
N PHE A 212 -1.64 10.59 9.38
CA PHE A 212 -1.22 11.73 8.57
C PHE A 212 -2.44 12.27 7.84
N ASP A 213 -2.83 13.49 8.18
CA ASP A 213 -3.91 14.21 7.54
C ASP A 213 -3.31 15.40 6.78
N ILE A 214 -3.79 15.61 5.56
CA ILE A 214 -3.39 16.75 4.73
C ILE A 214 -4.65 17.40 4.18
N ASP A 215 -4.78 18.69 4.45
CA ASP A 215 -5.91 19.50 4.03
C ASP A 215 -5.43 20.79 3.40
N THR A 216 -6.33 21.40 2.64
CA THR A 216 -6.15 22.77 2.19
C THR A 216 -7.25 23.64 2.77
N ASP A 217 -6.99 24.94 2.93
CA ASP A 217 -7.90 25.84 3.64
C ASP A 217 -9.25 26.07 2.93
N ASN A 218 -9.35 25.73 1.64
CA ASN A 218 -10.57 25.76 0.83
C ASN A 218 -10.62 24.59 -0.19
N ASP A 219 -11.82 24.24 -0.63
CA ASP A 219 -12.04 23.19 -1.66
C ASP A 219 -11.77 23.69 -3.09
N GLU A 220 -11.92 24.99 -3.32
CA GLU A 220 -11.73 25.63 -4.63
C GLU A 220 -10.96 26.94 -4.49
N TYR A 221 -10.10 27.23 -5.47
CA TYR A 221 -9.27 28.44 -5.50
C TYR A 221 -9.40 29.17 -6.82
N GLN A 222 -9.40 30.51 -6.76
CA GLN A 222 -9.35 31.35 -7.95
C GLN A 222 -8.01 32.08 -8.03
N TYR A 223 -7.23 31.82 -9.08
CA TYR A 223 -5.97 32.54 -9.28
C TYR A 223 -6.18 34.07 -9.20
N PRO A 224 -5.36 34.82 -8.43
CA PRO A 224 -4.09 34.44 -7.81
C PRO A 224 -4.16 34.12 -6.30
N GLU A 225 -5.28 33.59 -5.83
CA GLU A 225 -5.46 33.20 -4.42
C GLU A 225 -4.35 32.25 -3.95
N GLU A 226 -3.89 32.49 -2.72
CA GLU A 226 -2.90 31.65 -2.06
C GLU A 226 -3.59 30.40 -1.52
N ILE A 227 -2.92 29.26 -1.62
CA ILE A 227 -3.39 27.97 -1.11
C ILE A 227 -2.61 27.68 0.16
N VAL A 228 -3.28 27.58 1.29
CA VAL A 228 -2.66 27.13 2.53
C VAL A 228 -2.81 25.61 2.60
N VAL A 229 -1.69 24.91 2.73
CA VAL A 229 -1.67 23.46 2.90
C VAL A 229 -1.33 23.16 4.35
N GLN A 230 -2.24 22.52 5.06
CA GLN A 230 -2.05 22.07 6.42
C GLN A 230 -1.76 20.57 6.39
N ALA A 231 -0.70 20.15 7.07
CA ALA A 231 -0.38 18.74 7.23
C ALA A 231 -0.25 18.45 8.72
N GLN A 232 -1.04 17.52 9.23
CA GLN A 232 -1.02 17.12 10.63
C GLN A 232 -0.52 15.69 10.70
N VAL A 233 0.57 15.50 11.46
CA VAL A 233 1.02 14.17 11.84
C VAL A 233 0.62 13.95 13.29
N LEU A 234 -0.37 13.10 13.48
CA LEU A 234 -0.83 12.73 14.81
C LEU A 234 -0.05 11.50 15.25
N PHE A 235 0.49 11.61 16.46
CA PHE A 235 1.11 10.50 17.16
C PHE A 235 0.40 10.30 18.50
N ASP A 236 0.08 9.05 18.89
CA ASP A 236 -0.41 8.74 20.25
C ASP A 236 0.61 9.12 21.36
N MET A 237 1.85 9.41 20.99
CA MET A 237 2.90 9.91 21.86
C MET A 237 3.48 11.22 21.29
N PRO A 238 3.91 12.19 22.10
CA PRO A 238 4.63 13.35 21.58
C PRO A 238 5.92 12.92 20.87
N VAL A 239 6.01 13.18 19.56
CA VAL A 239 7.22 12.93 18.76
C VAL A 239 7.85 14.27 18.39
N THR A 240 9.17 14.37 18.50
CA THR A 240 9.92 15.59 18.19
C THR A 240 10.86 15.34 17.01
N GLY A 241 10.97 16.30 16.09
CA GLY A 241 11.88 16.20 14.95
C GLY A 241 11.31 15.42 13.76
N VAL A 242 9.99 15.37 13.64
CA VAL A 242 9.32 14.84 12.44
C VAL A 242 9.58 15.82 11.29
N GLU A 243 10.10 15.33 10.18
CA GLU A 243 10.28 16.11 8.96
C GLU A 243 9.14 15.78 8.00
N VAL A 244 8.34 16.79 7.64
CA VAL A 244 7.28 16.66 6.64
C VAL A 244 7.70 17.43 5.39
N TYR A 245 7.67 16.76 4.24
CA TYR A 245 7.96 17.37 2.94
C TYR A 245 6.86 17.02 1.95
N GLY A 246 6.62 17.92 0.99
CA GLY A 246 5.56 17.73 0.01
C GLY A 246 5.90 18.33 -1.34
N THR A 247 5.18 17.89 -2.36
CA THR A 247 5.20 18.48 -3.70
C THR A 247 3.77 18.66 -4.19
N VAL A 248 3.48 19.79 -4.83
CA VAL A 248 2.21 20.02 -5.52
C VAL A 248 2.38 19.72 -7.00
N GLY A 249 1.56 18.81 -7.52
CA GLY A 249 1.44 18.56 -8.96
C GLY A 249 0.55 19.60 -9.62
N ARG A 250 0.99 20.16 -10.75
CA ARG A 250 0.24 21.13 -11.56
C ARG A 250 -0.47 20.44 -12.72
N PRO A 251 -1.55 21.04 -13.27
CA PRO A 251 -2.28 20.48 -14.41
C PRO A 251 -1.45 20.30 -15.69
N ASP A 252 -0.32 21.02 -15.81
CA ASP A 252 0.63 20.89 -16.93
C ASP A 252 1.59 19.70 -16.77
N GLY A 253 1.43 18.90 -15.71
CA GLY A 253 2.27 17.75 -15.38
C GLY A 253 3.58 18.11 -14.66
N SER A 254 3.86 19.40 -14.40
CA SER A 254 5.00 19.80 -13.59
C SER A 254 4.71 19.63 -12.09
N SER A 255 5.75 19.51 -11.28
CA SER A 255 5.64 19.48 -9.82
C SER A 255 6.49 20.59 -9.19
N VAL A 256 6.00 21.12 -8.06
CA VAL A 256 6.70 22.17 -7.31
C VAL A 256 6.80 21.73 -5.85
N PRO A 257 8.00 21.76 -5.23
CA PRO A 257 8.13 21.48 -3.81
C PRO A 257 7.38 22.54 -3.00
N ILE A 258 6.69 22.10 -1.96
CA ILE A 258 6.10 23.00 -0.95
C ILE A 258 6.91 22.90 0.34
N VAL A 259 6.95 24.02 1.06
CA VAL A 259 7.54 24.10 2.38
C VAL A 259 6.39 24.03 3.36
N LEU A 260 6.41 23.00 4.21
CA LEU A 260 5.52 22.88 5.35
C LEU A 260 6.29 23.41 6.56
N TYR A 261 5.69 24.37 7.27
CA TYR A 261 6.28 24.97 8.46
C TYR A 261 5.67 24.30 9.70
N ASP A 262 6.45 24.24 10.77
CA ASP A 262 6.02 23.87 12.12
C ASP A 262 6.63 24.93 13.06
N ASP A 263 6.17 26.19 12.89
CA ASP A 263 6.72 27.37 13.56
C ASP A 263 5.72 28.13 14.43
N GLY A 264 4.49 27.61 14.54
CA GLY A 264 3.39 28.17 15.31
C GLY A 264 2.83 29.45 14.73
N LEU A 265 3.10 29.77 13.46
CA LEU A 265 2.59 30.96 12.79
C LEU A 265 1.36 30.64 11.96
N ALA A 266 0.24 31.29 12.29
CA ALA A 266 -1.02 31.19 11.53
C ALA A 266 -0.86 31.57 10.03
N LEU A 267 0.11 32.41 9.67
CA LEU A 267 0.39 32.75 8.27
C LEU A 267 0.93 31.54 7.47
N HIS A 268 1.52 30.56 8.14
CA HIS A 268 2.03 29.33 7.54
C HIS A 268 1.07 28.14 7.70
N GLY A 269 -0.15 28.38 8.22
CA GLY A 269 -1.15 27.34 8.42
C GLY A 269 -1.09 26.64 9.77
N ASP A 270 -0.27 27.12 10.72
CA ASP A 270 -0.22 26.55 12.08
C ASP A 270 -1.36 27.15 12.94
N GLU A 271 -2.25 26.29 13.45
CA GLU A 271 -3.34 26.63 14.39
C GLU A 271 -3.19 25.98 15.78
#